data_AF-T1BG17-F1
#
_entry.id   AF-T1BG17-F1
#
_cell.length_a   1.000
_cell.length_b   1.000
_cell.length_c   1.000
_cell.angle_alpha   90.00
_cell.angle_beta   90.00
_cell.angle_gamma   90.00
#
_symmetry.space_group_name_H-M   'P 1'
#
loop_
_entity.id
_entity.type
_entity.pdbx_description
1 polymer ?
#
loop_
_entity_poly.entity_id
_entity_poly.type
_entity_poly.pdbx_seq_one_letter_code
_entity_poly.pdbx_strand_id
1 'polypeptide(L)'
;FLAVCHPLAEHRTRGAFYHGLRLMIIDGQKLLLPDTVANRKPFGKQTTRRFGRVVAAGYPQVHLIRLLEAGTHLTVELLVKPFKKHEYPLAGALLK
;
A
#
# COMPACT_ATOMS: atom_id res chain seq x y z
N PHE A 1 -19.52 -6.90 0.67
CA PHE A 1 -18.64 -7.79 -0.11
C PHE A 1 -17.34 -7.94 0.66
N LEU A 2 -16.97 -9.16 1.04
CA LEU A 2 -15.74 -9.47 1.77
C LEU A 2 -15.02 -10.55 0.97
N ALA A 3 -14.20 -10.13 0.01
CA ALA A 3 -13.21 -11.02 -0.56
C ALA A 3 -12.03 -11.02 0.41
N VAL A 4 -11.96 -12.05 1.26
CA VAL A 4 -10.76 -12.29 2.07
C VAL A 4 -9.77 -12.97 1.15
N CYS A 5 -8.73 -12.22 0.77
CA CYS A 5 -7.63 -12.73 -0.02
C CYS A 5 -6.79 -13.66 0.86
N HIS A 6 -6.96 -14.97 0.68
CA HIS A 6 -6.06 -15.95 1.27
C HIS A 6 -4.93 -16.25 0.26
N PRO A 7 -3.74 -16.66 0.71
CA PRO A 7 -2.70 -17.13 -0.18
C PRO A 7 -3.23 -18.24 -1.11
N LEU A 8 -3.07 -18.08 -2.43
CA LEU A 8 -3.52 -19.04 -3.44
C LEU A 8 -2.38 -19.86 -4.04
N ALA A 9 -1.11 -19.48 -3.81
CA ALA A 9 -0.02 -20.22 -4.40
C ALA A 9 0.12 -21.61 -3.77
N GLU A 10 0.32 -22.61 -4.62
CA GLU A 10 0.60 -23.99 -4.24
C GLU A 10 2.11 -24.26 -4.36
N HIS A 11 2.61 -25.36 -3.79
CA HIS A 11 4.04 -25.70 -3.88
C HIS A 11 4.58 -25.81 -5.33
N ARG A 12 3.70 -26.16 -6.28
CA ARG A 12 4.03 -26.19 -7.73
C ARG A 12 3.99 -24.82 -8.40
N THR A 13 3.48 -23.79 -7.73
CA THR A 13 3.41 -22.44 -8.27
C THR A 13 4.82 -21.87 -8.37
N ARG A 14 5.25 -21.61 -9.60
CA ARG A 14 6.59 -21.09 -9.91
C ARG A 14 6.84 -19.80 -9.13
N GLY A 15 7.98 -19.73 -8.44
CA GLY A 15 8.42 -18.52 -7.72
C GLY A 15 7.63 -18.20 -6.44
N ALA A 16 6.73 -19.08 -5.99
CA ALA A 16 5.97 -18.85 -4.76
C ALA A 16 6.68 -19.38 -3.50
N PHE A 17 7.66 -20.26 -3.64
CA PHE A 17 8.35 -20.89 -2.51
C PHE A 17 9.86 -20.95 -2.73
N TYR A 18 10.61 -20.84 -1.64
CA TYR A 18 12.06 -21.04 -1.58
C TYR A 18 12.40 -21.86 -0.34
N HIS A 19 13.07 -23.00 -0.51
CA HIS A 19 13.35 -23.96 0.56
C HIS A 19 12.14 -24.29 1.47
N GLY A 20 10.96 -24.50 0.86
CA GLY A 20 9.73 -24.82 1.59
C GLY A 20 9.07 -23.63 2.30
N LEU A 21 9.70 -22.46 2.32
CA LEU A 21 9.11 -21.22 2.84
C LEU A 21 8.36 -20.49 1.73
N ARG A 22 7.14 -20.00 2.04
CA ARG A 22 6.37 -19.17 1.11
C ARG A 22 7.03 -17.81 0.96
N LEU A 23 7.23 -17.37 -0.28
CA LEU A 23 7.78 -16.07 -0.60
C LEU A 23 6.67 -15.01 -0.59
N MET A 24 6.81 -14.06 0.33
CA MET A 24 5.92 -12.92 0.49
C MET A 24 6.69 -11.63 0.21
N ILE A 25 5.99 -10.62 -0.31
CA ILE A 25 6.53 -9.30 -0.63
C ILE A 25 5.73 -8.27 0.15
N ILE A 26 6.42 -7.27 0.71
CA ILE A 26 5.81 -6.05 1.20
C ILE A 26 6.05 -4.98 0.14
N ASP A 27 4.98 -4.30 -0.27
CA ASP A 27 5.04 -3.26 -1.29
C ASP A 27 4.15 -2.06 -0.94
N GLY A 28 4.73 -0.87 -1.01
CA GLY A 28 4.08 0.42 -0.81
C GLY A 28 3.72 1.12 -2.13
N GLN A 29 2.44 1.37 -2.37
CA GLN A 29 1.95 2.08 -3.55
C GLN A 29 1.14 3.32 -3.17
N LYS A 30 1.45 4.47 -3.77
CA LYS A 30 0.64 5.69 -3.63
C LYS A 30 -0.35 5.82 -4.78
N LEU A 31 -1.62 6.00 -4.45
CA LEU A 31 -2.69 6.23 -5.41
C LEU A 31 -3.24 7.65 -5.29
N LEU A 32 -3.53 8.26 -6.44
CA LEU A 32 -4.23 9.54 -6.49
C LEU A 32 -5.72 9.32 -6.24
N LEU A 33 -6.34 10.25 -5.53
CA LEU A 33 -7.78 10.27 -5.29
C LEU A 33 -8.42 11.50 -5.97
N PRO A 34 -9.72 11.44 -6.30
CA PRO A 34 -10.47 12.61 -6.72
C PRO A 34 -10.37 13.74 -5.68
N ASP A 35 -10.27 14.98 -6.16
CA ASP A 35 -9.99 16.15 -5.33
C ASP A 35 -11.23 16.70 -4.60
N THR A 36 -11.79 15.89 -3.70
CA THR A 36 -12.98 16.21 -2.91
C THR A 36 -12.62 16.54 -1.46
N VAL A 37 -13.48 17.30 -0.76
CA VAL A 37 -13.30 17.58 0.67
C VAL A 37 -13.26 16.28 1.48
N ALA A 38 -14.10 15.30 1.10
CA ALA A 38 -14.16 13.98 1.74
C ALA A 38 -12.84 13.20 1.65
N ASN A 39 -12.09 13.31 0.55
CA ASN A 39 -10.78 12.66 0.40
C ASN A 39 -9.63 13.48 1.00
N ARG A 40 -9.69 14.81 0.86
CA ARG A 40 -8.67 15.72 1.42
C ARG A 40 -8.57 15.61 2.94
N LYS A 41 -9.70 15.52 3.64
CA LYS A 41 -9.76 15.53 5.10
C LYS A 41 -8.97 14.38 5.76
N PRO A 42 -9.18 13.09 5.38
CA PRO A 42 -8.43 11.97 5.96
C PRO A 42 -7.05 11.75 5.34
N PHE A 43 -6.87 11.99 4.04
CA PHE A 43 -5.64 11.58 3.33
C PHE A 43 -4.65 12.73 3.10
N GLY A 44 -5.11 13.97 3.21
CA GLY A 44 -4.32 15.15 2.92
C GLY A 44 -3.98 15.29 1.44
N LYS A 45 -3.17 16.30 1.14
CA LYS A 45 -2.72 16.64 -0.21
C LYS A 45 -1.22 16.95 -0.17
N GLN A 46 -0.54 16.71 -1.28
CA GLN A 46 0.86 17.14 -1.40
C GLN A 46 0.96 18.66 -1.27
N THR A 47 2.12 19.12 -0.81
CA THR A 47 2.41 20.55 -0.63
C THR A 47 3.76 20.85 -1.22
N THR A 48 3.89 22.03 -1.82
CA THR A 48 5.16 22.56 -2.33
C THR A 48 5.43 23.94 -1.76
N ARG A 49 6.67 24.41 -1.83
CA ARG A 49 7.06 25.76 -1.41
C ARG A 49 7.14 26.66 -2.64
N ARG A 50 6.32 27.70 -2.70
CA ARG A 50 6.31 28.69 -3.79
C ARG A 50 6.41 30.09 -3.20
N PHE A 51 7.41 30.87 -3.63
CA PHE A 51 7.69 32.22 -3.11
C PHE A 51 7.71 32.28 -1.57
N GLY A 52 8.40 31.33 -0.95
CA GLY A 52 8.51 31.23 0.51
C GLY A 52 7.28 30.67 1.23
N ARG A 53 6.13 30.52 0.57
CA ARG A 53 4.88 30.01 1.16
C ARG A 53 4.65 28.53 0.84
N VAL A 54 4.06 27.79 1.79
CA VAL A 54 3.61 26.42 1.56
C VAL A 54 2.24 26.47 0.90
N VAL A 55 2.11 25.88 -0.28
CA VAL A 55 0.87 25.82 -1.05
C VAL A 55 0.52 24.37 -1.36
N ALA A 56 -0.78 24.06 -1.41
CA ALA A 56 -1.25 22.73 -1.81
C ALA A 56 -0.93 22.48 -3.29
N ALA A 57 -0.46 21.27 -3.59
CA ALA A 57 -0.08 20.84 -4.94
C ALA A 57 -0.62 19.43 -5.22
N GLY A 58 -0.91 19.14 -6.49
CA GLY A 58 -1.33 17.81 -6.94
C GLY A 58 -2.75 17.40 -6.54
N TYR A 59 -2.99 16.10 -6.40
CA TYR A 59 -4.25 15.52 -5.92
C TYR A 59 -4.06 14.93 -4.52
N PRO A 60 -5.15 14.72 -3.74
CA PRO A 60 -5.09 13.92 -2.53
C PRO A 60 -4.54 12.53 -2.85
N GLN A 61 -3.78 11.95 -1.93
CA GLN A 61 -3.11 10.68 -2.14
C GLN A 61 -3.33 9.74 -0.96
N VAL A 62 -3.58 8.48 -1.27
CA VAL A 62 -3.56 7.39 -0.30
C VAL A 62 -2.31 6.54 -0.51
N HIS A 63 -1.75 6.05 0.58
CA HIS A 63 -0.67 5.07 0.57
C HIS A 63 -1.24 3.71 0.96
N LEU A 64 -1.17 2.77 0.01
CA LEU A 64 -1.47 1.37 0.19
C LEU A 64 -0.18 0.66 0.56
N ILE A 65 -0.18 -0.09 1.66
CA ILE A 65 0.95 -0.92 2.06
C ILE A 65 0.42 -2.36 2.12
N ARG A 66 0.98 -3.23 1.29
CA ARG A 66 0.41 -4.55 1.00
C ARG A 66 1.38 -5.64 1.39
N LEU A 67 0.84 -6.73 1.93
CA LEU A 67 1.50 -8.03 1.94
C LEU A 67 0.95 -8.83 0.76
N LEU A 68 1.83 -9.33 -0.10
CA LEU A 68 1.45 -10.05 -1.31
C LEU A 68 2.29 -11.32 -1.51
N GLU A 69 1.70 -12.32 -2.15
CA GLU A 69 2.41 -13.53 -2.57
C GLU A 69 3.30 -13.25 -3.78
N ALA A 70 4.57 -13.64 -3.74
CA ALA A 70 5.51 -13.37 -4.83
C ALA A 70 5.13 -14.07 -6.14
N GLY A 71 4.66 -15.32 -6.09
CA GLY A 71 4.36 -16.12 -7.29
C GLY A 71 3.05 -15.75 -8.00
N THR A 72 2.05 -15.27 -7.28
CA THR A 72 0.72 -14.93 -7.82
C THR A 72 0.46 -13.42 -7.87
N HIS A 73 1.31 -12.62 -7.22
CA HIS A 73 1.12 -11.19 -6.97
C HIS A 73 -0.19 -10.85 -6.23
N LEU A 74 -0.81 -11.84 -5.59
CA LEU A 74 -2.07 -11.65 -4.89
C LEU A 74 -1.82 -10.94 -3.56
N THR A 75 -2.53 -9.83 -3.35
CA THR A 75 -2.50 -9.08 -2.08
C THR A 75 -3.32 -9.82 -1.03
N VAL A 76 -2.68 -10.32 0.02
CA VAL A 76 -3.32 -11.07 1.11
C VAL A 76 -3.74 -10.18 2.27
N GLU A 77 -2.99 -9.10 2.51
CA GLU A 77 -3.31 -8.10 3.53
C GLU A 77 -2.97 -6.69 3.03
N LEU A 78 -3.74 -5.70 3.45
CA LEU A 78 -3.62 -4.31 3.00
C LEU A 78 -3.85 -3.34 4.14
N LEU A 79 -2.92 -2.40 4.30
CA LEU A 79 -3.08 -1.20 5.11
C LEU A 79 -3.30 0.01 4.21
N VAL A 80 -4.33 0.79 4.54
CA VAL A 80 -4.66 2.05 3.87
C VAL A 80 -4.31 3.21 4.79
N LYS A 81 -3.40 4.09 4.36
CA LYS A 81 -2.89 5.20 5.17
C LYS A 81 -2.78 6.51 4.39
N PRO A 82 -2.71 7.68 5.07
CA PRO A 82 -2.39 8.95 4.41
C PRO A 82 -1.00 8.90 3.74
N PHE A 83 -0.82 9.59 2.62
CA PHE A 83 0.39 9.48 1.78
C PHE A 83 1.72 9.85 2.47
N LYS A 84 1.66 10.59 3.58
CA LYS A 84 2.82 11.01 4.36
C LYS A 84 3.35 9.92 5.30
N LYS A 85 2.63 8.80 5.46
CA LYS A 85 3.11 7.66 6.24
C LYS A 85 4.06 6.82 5.39
N HIS A 86 5.18 6.42 5.97
CA HIS A 86 6.18 5.57 5.31
C HIS A 86 5.83 4.09 5.46
N GLU A 87 6.28 3.29 4.50
CA GLU A 87 6.06 1.84 4.44
C GLU A 87 6.79 1.10 5.57
N TYR A 88 8.09 1.37 5.73
CA TYR A 88 8.97 0.69 6.68
C TYR A 88 8.44 0.61 8.13
N PRO A 89 7.99 1.71 8.77
CA PRO A 89 7.47 1.64 10.15
C PRO A 89 6.13 0.90 10.27
N LEU A 90 5.44 0.61 9.16
CA LEU A 90 4.13 -0.03 9.15
C LEU A 90 4.17 -1.48 8.66
N ALA A 91 5.29 -1.90 8.06
CA ALA A 91 5.50 -3.26 7.55
C ALA A 91 5.24 -4.33 8.63
N GLY A 92 5.71 -4.11 9.86
CA GLY A 92 5.51 -5.07 10.96
C GLY A 92 4.04 -5.30 11.33
N ALA A 93 3.15 -4.35 11.03
CA ALA A 93 1.72 -4.52 11.31
C ALA A 93 1.03 -5.53 10.39
N LEU A 94 1.68 -5.93 9.29
CA LEU A 94 1.23 -6.94 8.32
C LEU A 94 1.78 -8.35 8.60
N LEU A 95 2.66 -8.53 9.58
CA LEU A 95 3.35 -9.81 9.84
C LEU A 95 2.82 -10.49 11.11
N LYS A 96 1.49 -10.47 11.31
CA LYS A 96 0.85 -10.98 12.53
C LYS A 96 0.63 -12.49 12.50
#